data_AF-A0A396H9M0-F1
#
_entry.id   AF-A0A396H9M0-F1
#
_cell.length_a   1.000
_cell.length_b   1.000
_cell.length_c   1.000
_cell.angle_alpha   90.00
_cell.angle_beta   90.00
_cell.angle_gamma   90.00
#
_symmetry.space_group_name_H-M   'P 1'
#
loop_
_entity.id
_entity.type
_entity.pdbx_description
1 polymer ?
#
loop_
_entity_poly.entity_id
_entity_poly.type
_entity_poly.pdbx_seq_one_letter_code
_entity_poly.pdbx_strand_id
1 'polypeptide(L)'
;MIALEQFHYPHESYILDYVTIMDFLINTGKDADILIQKEILENWFGDNHSVANMFNGFCKYIIHSNISPHFSILCKDLNAFC
;
A
#
# COMPACT_ATOMS: atom_id res chain seq x y z
N MET A 1 7.60 -3.23 11.45
CA MET A 1 8.06 -3.75 10.15
C MET A 1 8.35 -2.62 9.17
N ILE A 2 7.39 -1.73 8.87
CA ILE A 2 7.64 -0.54 8.01
C ILE A 2 8.82 0.31 8.50
N ALA A 3 8.84 0.69 9.78
CA ALA A 3 9.97 1.44 10.36
C ALA A 3 11.30 0.65 10.33
N LEU A 4 11.25 -0.69 10.38
CA LEU A 4 12.47 -1.50 10.31
C LEU A 4 13.07 -1.42 8.90
N GLU A 5 12.28 -1.68 7.85
CA GLU A 5 12.73 -1.54 6.46
C GLU A 5 13.20 -0.10 6.18
N GLN A 6 12.41 0.89 6.59
CA GLN A 6 12.69 2.30 6.33
C GLN A 6 14.00 2.81 6.95
N PHE A 7 14.39 2.31 8.13
CA PHE A 7 15.59 2.80 8.83
C PHE A 7 16.80 1.85 8.75
N HIS A 8 16.58 0.55 8.52
CA HIS A 8 17.66 -0.44 8.60
C HIS A 8 17.89 -1.18 7.28
N TYR A 9 16.90 -1.19 6.37
CA TYR A 9 16.99 -1.90 5.09
C TYR A 9 16.45 -1.05 3.93
N PRO A 10 17.05 0.13 3.66
CA PRO A 10 16.53 1.09 2.67
C PRO A 10 16.53 0.56 1.22
N HIS A 11 17.15 -0.59 0.96
CA HIS A 11 17.17 -1.25 -0.36
C HIS A 11 16.34 -2.55 -0.40
N GLU A 12 15.78 -2.97 0.74
CA GLU A 12 14.90 -4.15 0.84
C GLU A 12 13.53 -3.68 1.35
N SER A 13 12.88 -2.87 0.53
CA SER A 13 11.66 -2.11 0.87
C SER A 13 10.37 -2.85 0.51
N TYR A 14 10.32 -4.18 0.65
CA TYR A 14 9.21 -4.98 0.14
C TYR A 14 7.87 -4.63 0.79
N ILE A 15 7.86 -4.46 2.13
CA ILE A 15 6.66 -4.09 2.87
C ILE A 15 6.31 -2.63 2.60
N LEU A 16 7.32 -1.76 2.50
CA LEU A 16 7.13 -0.35 2.17
C LEU A 16 6.48 -0.18 0.78
N ASP A 17 6.98 -0.91 -0.22
CA ASP A 17 6.44 -0.89 -1.59
C ASP A 17 4.99 -1.38 -1.58
N TYR A 18 4.70 -2.49 -0.90
CA TYR A 18 3.34 -3.01 -0.77
C TYR A 18 2.38 -2.00 -0.13
N VAL A 19 2.75 -1.41 1.02
CA VAL A 19 1.91 -0.43 1.72
C VAL A 19 1.69 0.80 0.85
N THR A 20 2.72 1.23 0.12
CA THR A 20 2.62 2.37 -0.81
C THR A 20 1.63 2.07 -1.94
N ILE A 21 1.69 0.89 -2.57
CA ILE A 21 0.72 0.50 -3.62
C ILE A 21 -0.69 0.49 -3.04
N MET A 22 -0.88 -0.11 -1.87
CA MET A 22 -2.20 -0.22 -1.23
C MET A 22 -2.77 1.14 -0.86
N ASP A 23 -1.95 2.11 -0.44
CA ASP A 23 -2.38 3.48 -0.19
C ASP A 23 -2.87 4.18 -1.47
N PHE A 24 -2.19 3.97 -2.61
CA PHE A 24 -2.67 4.49 -3.89
C PHE A 24 -3.99 3.86 -4.33
N LEU A 25 -4.21 2.58 -4.02
CA LEU A 25 -5.43 1.86 -4.36
C LEU A 25 -6.59 2.16 -3.40
N ILE A 26 -6.31 2.39 -2.10
CA ILE A 26 -7.32 2.47 -1.03
C ILE A 26 -7.36 3.87 -0.44
N ASN A 27 -8.10 4.78 -1.09
CA ASN A 27 -8.31 6.13 -0.56
C ASN A 27 -9.55 6.20 0.35
N THR A 28 -10.57 5.38 0.06
CA THR A 28 -11.87 5.37 0.74
C THR A 28 -12.26 3.96 1.15
N GLY A 29 -13.25 3.86 2.06
CA GLY A 29 -13.83 2.56 2.43
C GLY A 29 -14.39 1.78 1.23
N LYS A 30 -14.90 2.48 0.20
CA LYS A 30 -15.39 1.83 -1.03
C LYS A 30 -14.29 1.19 -1.85
N ASP A 31 -13.10 1.79 -1.86
CA ASP A 31 -11.96 1.20 -2.56
C ASP A 31 -11.50 -0.08 -1.85
N ALA A 32 -11.50 -0.07 -0.51
CA ALA A 32 -11.29 -1.27 0.29
C ALA A 32 -12.36 -2.34 0.01
N ASP A 33 -13.64 -1.97 -0.08
CA ASP A 33 -14.74 -2.88 -0.40
C ASP A 33 -14.49 -3.64 -1.71
N ILE A 34 -14.05 -2.93 -2.75
CA ILE A 34 -13.78 -3.55 -4.06
C ILE A 34 -12.67 -4.58 -3.95
N LEU A 35 -11.56 -4.25 -3.27
CA LEU A 35 -10.43 -5.18 -3.11
C LEU A 35 -10.80 -6.39 -2.25
N ILE A 36 -11.63 -6.21 -1.23
CA ILE A 36 -12.15 -7.31 -0.40
C ILE A 36 -13.07 -8.22 -1.21
N GLN A 37 -14.00 -7.64 -1.97
CA GLN A 37 -14.91 -8.41 -2.83
C GLN A 37 -14.19 -9.18 -3.94
N LYS A 38 -13.02 -8.69 -4.37
CA LYS A 38 -12.15 -9.37 -5.33
C LYS A 38 -11.19 -10.36 -4.68
N GLU A 39 -11.27 -10.56 -3.37
CA GLU A 39 -10.39 -11.44 -2.58
C GLU A 39 -8.89 -11.06 -2.70
N ILE A 40 -8.60 -9.80 -3.05
CA ILE A 40 -7.25 -9.25 -3.13
C ILE A 40 -6.76 -8.85 -1.74
N LEU A 41 -7.69 -8.38 -0.88
CA LEU A 41 -7.41 -7.94 0.47
C LEU A 41 -8.36 -8.63 1.45
N GLU A 42 -7.82 -9.32 2.43
CA GLU A 42 -8.61 -9.87 3.53
C GLU A 42 -8.78 -8.80 4.62
N ASN A 43 -10.02 -8.50 4.99
CA ASN A 43 -10.27 -7.52 6.04
C ASN A 43 -10.35 -8.18 7.42
N TRP A 44 -9.36 -7.88 8.25
CA TRP A 44 -9.30 -8.30 9.65
C TRP A 44 -9.85 -7.23 10.60
N PHE A 45 -10.15 -6.04 10.08
CA PHE A 45 -10.84 -4.98 10.80
C PHE A 45 -12.34 -5.20 10.61
N GLY A 46 -13.15 -5.07 11.66
CA GLY A 46 -14.60 -5.26 11.56
C GLY A 46 -15.33 -4.21 10.69
N ASP A 47 -14.59 -3.31 10.05
CA ASP A 47 -15.07 -2.15 9.29
C ASP A 47 -14.09 -1.83 8.14
N ASN A 48 -14.63 -1.56 6.95
CA ASN A 48 -13.86 -1.29 5.73
C ASN A 48 -13.28 0.14 5.71
N HIS A 49 -13.90 1.09 6.42
CA HIS A 49 -13.33 2.43 6.60
C HIS A 49 -12.06 2.42 7.46
N SER A 50 -11.97 1.53 8.44
CA SER A 50 -10.76 1.33 9.25
C SER A 50 -9.58 0.87 8.40
N VAL A 51 -9.82 0.04 7.38
CA VAL A 51 -8.78 -0.36 6.41
C VAL A 51 -8.23 0.86 5.68
N ALA A 52 -9.12 1.68 5.10
CA ALA A 52 -8.70 2.89 4.38
C ALA A 52 -7.98 3.89 5.30
N ASN A 53 -8.48 4.09 6.53
CA ASN A 53 -7.83 4.97 7.51
C ASN A 53 -6.44 4.47 7.92
N MET A 54 -6.25 3.16 7.99
CA MET A 54 -4.96 2.56 8.32
C MET A 54 -3.91 2.87 7.24
N PHE A 55 -4.22 2.59 5.97
CA PHE A 55 -3.28 2.83 4.86
C PHE A 55 -2.97 4.32 4.70
N ASN A 56 -4.02 5.17 4.63
CA ASN A 56 -3.88 6.63 4.59
C ASN A 56 -3.09 7.19 5.79
N GLY A 57 -3.13 6.50 6.93
CA GLY A 57 -2.37 6.85 8.13
C GLY A 57 -0.89 6.51 8.03
N PHE A 58 -0.55 5.35 7.45
CA PHE A 58 0.83 4.89 7.31
C PHE A 58 1.63 5.75 6.33
N CYS A 59 1.05 6.12 5.19
CA CYS A 59 1.74 6.92 4.18
C CYS A 59 2.16 8.32 4.63
N LYS A 60 1.56 8.86 5.71
CA LYS A 60 1.99 10.15 6.31
C LYS A 60 3.43 10.15 6.81
N TYR A 61 3.98 8.98 7.13
CA TYR A 61 5.30 8.85 7.77
C TYR A 61 6.31 8.08 6.90
N ILE A 62 5.93 7.71 5.68
CA ILE A 62 6.80 7.01 4.74
C ILE A 62 7.79 7.99 4.10
N ILE A 63 9.08 7.63 4.13
CA ILE A 63 10.13 8.33 3.41
C ILE A 63 10.16 7.80 1.97
N HIS A 64 9.64 8.58 1.03
CA HIS A 64 9.52 8.18 -0.38
C HIS A 64 10.85 7.91 -1.09
N SER A 65 11.99 8.39 -0.57
CA SER A 65 13.30 8.10 -1.15
C SER A 65 13.72 6.63 -1.01
N ASN A 66 13.05 5.87 -0.15
CA ASN A 66 13.35 4.46 0.10
C ASN A 66 12.42 3.52 -0.68
N ILE A 67 11.51 4.06 -1.51
CA ILE A 67 10.66 3.25 -2.38
C ILE A 67 11.53 2.66 -3.50
N SER A 68 11.34 1.38 -3.77
CA SER A 68 12.10 0.69 -4.80
C SER A 68 11.91 1.34 -6.18
N PRO A 69 12.96 1.45 -7.01
CA PRO A 69 12.80 1.88 -8.39
C PRO A 69 11.88 0.94 -9.19
N HIS A 70 11.73 -0.32 -8.77
CA HIS A 70 10.78 -1.26 -9.36
C HIS A 70 9.32 -0.88 -9.14
N PHE A 71 9.01 -0.08 -8.10
CA PHE A 71 7.66 0.42 -7.85
C PHE A 71 7.13 1.23 -9.04
N SER A 72 7.97 2.08 -9.66
CA SER A 72 7.55 2.87 -10.82
C SER A 72 7.18 1.98 -12.03
N ILE A 73 7.88 0.86 -12.20
CA ILE A 73 7.61 -0.11 -13.27
C ILE A 73 6.26 -0.77 -12.99
N LEU A 74 6.06 -1.27 -11.76
CA LEU A 74 4.81 -1.91 -11.36
C LEU A 74 3.60 -0.99 -11.53
N CYS A 75 3.71 0.29 -11.15
CA CYS A 75 2.65 1.27 -11.36
C CYS A 75 2.33 1.47 -12.85
N LYS A 76 3.33 1.45 -13.73
CA LYS A 76 3.09 1.53 -15.18
C LYS A 76 2.37 0.29 -15.69
N ASP A 77 2.80 -0.89 -15.26
CA ASP A 77 2.23 -2.17 -15.67
C ASP A 77 0.77 -2.30 -15.21
N LEU A 78 0.47 -1.91 -13.97
CA LEU A 78 -0.91 -1.85 -13.44
C LEU A 78 -1.80 -0.91 -14.25
N ASN A 79 -1.32 0.28 -14.58
CA ASN A 79 -2.08 1.23 -15.40
C ASN A 79 -2.29 0.76 -16.84
N ALA A 80 -1.34 -0.01 -17.38
CA ALA A 80 -1.42 -0.58 -18.72
C ALA A 80 -2.32 -1.82 -18.81
N PHE A 81 -2.72 -2.40 -17.67
CA PHE A 81 -3.62 -3.56 -17.60
C PHE A 81 -5.10 -3.21 -17.93
N CYS A 82 -5.37 -1.97 -18.36
CA CYS A 82 -6.68 -1.50 -18.84
C CYS A 82 -7.18 -2.26 -20.07
#